data_AF-A0A4U9FC88-F1
#
_entry.id   AF-A0A4U9FC88-F1
#
_cell.length_a   1.000
_cell.length_b   1.000
_cell.length_c   1.000
_cell.angle_alpha   90.00
_cell.angle_beta   90.00
_cell.angle_gamma   90.00
#
_symmetry.space_group_name_H-M   'P 1'
#
loop_
_entity.id
_entity.type
_entity.pdbx_description
1 polymer ?
#
loop_
_entity_poly.entity_id
_entity_poly.type
_entity_poly.pdbx_seq_one_letter_code
_entity_poly.pdbx_strand_id
1 'polypeptide(L)'
;MRGSVLRLNRQLTRSSHRLLSAPLTRYHISYQGSIRLCSSCHSPSNSISSPQTHSAKMSESGAWGAWQVETSSFTKAVVASIQKLYPEEIADRSWDNVGLLVGNSEEDTKKKKRVLVTNDLTYQVAMDAIEQDVSVIVSYHPFIFGGLKSITNNDPQQATLLKLTKAGIAVYCPHTAVDAAPEGLNTWLADIVSGPHESKRSVANPAVNAPSSHAGAGYGAIGRFDSSVSLSEIIIRLAEKLGGLKHVMVASPVGADIKTTKVSSFGVCAGSGYDVLKKADVDLIVTGETSHHSALRAIQQGRTLVQVFHSNSERGYLQEVLRPRLEAAIRETVPEVEVVTSKVDKDPFTILDVSDLK
;
A
#
# COMPACT_ATOMS: atom_id res chain seq x y z
N MET A 1 25.21 -22.18 -52.71
CA MET A 1 23.90 -22.69 -53.18
C MET A 1 22.81 -21.96 -52.42
N ARG A 2 21.84 -21.41 -53.16
CA ARG A 2 20.75 -20.56 -52.68
C ARG A 2 19.63 -21.40 -52.05
N GLY A 3 18.92 -20.79 -51.10
CA GLY A 3 17.51 -21.07 -50.78
C GLY A 3 17.27 -21.21 -49.27
N SER A 4 16.26 -20.61 -48.64
CA SER A 4 15.21 -19.71 -49.10
C SER A 4 14.62 -19.00 -47.87
N VAL A 5 14.22 -17.75 -48.08
CA VAL A 5 13.56 -16.85 -47.14
C VAL A 5 12.10 -17.29 -46.92
N LEU A 6 11.61 -17.26 -45.68
CA LEU A 6 10.18 -17.23 -45.38
C LEU A 6 9.90 -16.06 -44.44
N ARG A 7 9.58 -14.91 -45.06
CA ARG A 7 8.86 -13.80 -44.44
C ARG A 7 7.39 -14.20 -44.36
N LEU A 8 6.79 -14.22 -43.17
CA LEU A 8 5.34 -14.13 -43.05
C LEU A 8 4.96 -12.66 -42.86
N ASN A 9 4.28 -12.12 -43.87
CA ASN A 9 3.52 -10.88 -43.79
C ASN A 9 2.14 -11.21 -44.36
N ARG A 10 1.07 -11.10 -43.55
CA ARG A 10 -0.30 -11.13 -44.06
C ARG A 10 -1.11 -9.99 -43.45
N GLN A 11 -1.50 -9.11 -44.35
CA GLN A 11 -2.44 -8.00 -44.26
C GLN A 11 -3.82 -8.44 -43.74
N LEU A 12 -4.38 -7.65 -42.82
CA LEU A 12 -5.59 -6.82 -42.95
C LEU A 12 -6.86 -7.52 -43.46
N THR A 13 -7.85 -7.62 -42.57
CA THR A 13 -9.26 -7.41 -42.93
C THR A 13 -9.91 -6.52 -41.87
N ARG A 14 -10.22 -5.28 -42.25
CA ARG A 14 -11.16 -4.39 -41.57
C ARG A 14 -12.57 -4.89 -41.85
N SER A 15 -13.35 -5.19 -40.82
CA SER A 15 -14.82 -5.35 -40.95
C SER A 15 -15.50 -4.12 -40.37
N SER A 16 -15.95 -3.27 -41.28
CA SER A 16 -16.89 -2.18 -41.05
C SER A 16 -18.31 -2.74 -40.83
N HIS A 17 -18.92 -2.47 -39.68
CA HIS A 17 -20.37 -2.58 -39.52
C HIS A 17 -20.99 -1.19 -39.38
N ARG A 18 -21.74 -0.81 -40.41
CA ARG A 18 -22.63 0.35 -40.45
C ARG A 18 -23.86 0.09 -39.58
N LEU A 19 -24.24 1.17 -38.92
CA LEU A 19 -25.51 1.51 -38.28
C LEU A 19 -26.75 0.94 -39.00
N LEU A 20 -27.63 0.32 -38.22
CA LEU A 20 -29.05 0.17 -38.54
C LEU A 20 -29.86 0.83 -37.41
N SER A 21 -30.58 1.88 -37.76
CA SER A 21 -31.53 2.62 -36.93
C SER A 21 -32.79 1.78 -36.69
N ALA A 22 -33.16 1.57 -35.43
CA ALA A 22 -34.47 1.04 -35.04
C ALA A 22 -35.32 2.15 -34.38
N PRO A 23 -36.66 2.16 -34.55
CA PRO A 23 -37.51 3.27 -34.13
C PRO A 23 -37.75 3.27 -32.62
N LEU A 24 -37.77 4.47 -32.03
CA LEU A 24 -38.19 4.72 -30.65
C LEU A 24 -39.72 4.64 -30.54
N THR A 25 -40.24 3.56 -29.98
CA THR A 25 -41.64 3.47 -29.56
C THR A 25 -41.79 4.14 -28.18
N ARG A 26 -42.46 5.30 -28.13
CA ARG A 26 -42.85 5.96 -26.88
C ARG A 26 -43.96 5.14 -26.19
N TYR A 27 -43.65 4.53 -25.05
CA TYR A 27 -44.70 4.08 -24.12
C TYR A 27 -45.11 5.26 -23.23
N HIS A 28 -46.33 5.76 -23.45
CA HIS A 28 -47.03 6.63 -22.48
C HIS A 28 -47.60 5.73 -21.38
N ILE A 29 -47.02 5.79 -20.18
CA ILE A 29 -47.64 5.24 -18.97
C ILE A 29 -48.33 6.41 -18.26
N SER A 30 -49.66 6.43 -18.34
CA SER A 30 -50.51 7.34 -17.57
C SER A 30 -50.67 6.78 -16.16
N TYR A 31 -49.99 7.39 -15.18
CA TYR A 31 -50.29 7.16 -13.76
C TYR A 31 -51.48 8.04 -13.34
N GLN A 32 -52.66 7.44 -13.21
CA GLN A 32 -53.76 8.02 -12.42
C GLN A 32 -53.64 7.46 -11.00
N GLY A 33 -53.02 8.24 -10.11
CA GLY A 33 -52.99 7.97 -8.67
C GLY A 33 -54.10 8.73 -7.96
N SER A 34 -55.18 8.03 -7.60
CA SER A 34 -56.32 8.56 -6.85
C SER A 34 -55.92 8.83 -5.39
N ILE A 35 -55.90 10.10 -4.97
CA ILE A 35 -55.74 10.49 -3.57
C ILE A 35 -57.05 10.16 -2.84
N ARG A 36 -57.04 9.14 -1.98
CA ARG A 36 -58.10 8.92 -0.99
C ARG A 36 -57.71 9.65 0.30
N LEU A 37 -58.35 10.80 0.54
CA LEU A 37 -58.33 11.48 1.83
C LEU A 37 -59.21 10.70 2.81
N CYS A 38 -58.60 10.08 3.81
CA CYS A 38 -59.32 9.48 4.94
C CYS A 38 -59.52 10.56 6.01
N SER A 39 -60.76 11.02 6.15
CA SER A 39 -61.21 12.01 7.12
C SER A 39 -61.78 11.30 8.36
N SER A 40 -60.96 11.14 9.41
CA SER A 40 -61.39 11.14 10.84
C SER A 40 -60.34 10.45 11.72
N CYS A 41 -59.65 11.21 12.57
CA CYS A 41 -59.14 10.77 13.88
C CYS A 41 -58.84 12.04 14.72
N HIS A 42 -59.57 12.22 15.82
CA HIS A 42 -59.35 13.28 16.82
C HIS A 42 -58.51 12.73 17.98
N SER A 43 -57.40 13.44 18.30
CA SER A 43 -56.74 13.67 19.61
C SER A 43 -56.17 12.48 20.43
N PRO A 44 -55.15 12.63 21.32
CA PRO A 44 -54.69 13.86 21.99
C PRO A 44 -53.17 14.16 21.96
N SER A 45 -52.86 15.37 22.41
CA SER A 45 -51.55 15.97 22.67
C SER A 45 -50.62 15.08 23.50
N ASN A 46 -49.44 14.76 22.97
CA ASN A 46 -48.27 14.38 23.75
C ASN A 46 -47.02 15.08 23.18
N SER A 47 -46.40 15.89 24.03
CA SER A 47 -45.15 16.59 23.79
C SER A 47 -44.01 15.58 23.68
N ILE A 48 -43.59 15.29 22.45
CA ILE A 48 -42.32 14.61 22.16
C ILE A 48 -41.36 15.70 21.70
N SER A 49 -40.33 15.97 22.50
CA SER A 49 -39.20 16.81 22.11
C SER A 49 -38.55 16.20 20.86
N SER A 50 -38.71 16.90 19.74
CA SER A 50 -38.02 16.59 18.48
C SER A 50 -36.51 16.53 18.68
N PRO A 51 -35.79 15.52 18.15
CA PRO A 51 -34.35 15.60 18.04
C PRO A 51 -34.02 16.82 17.19
N GLN A 52 -33.12 17.67 17.68
CA GLN A 52 -32.56 18.78 16.91
C GLN A 52 -31.86 18.19 15.68
N THR A 53 -32.59 18.12 14.58
CA THR A 53 -32.00 17.94 13.26
C THR A 53 -31.29 19.26 12.97
N HIS A 54 -29.96 19.23 12.92
CA HIS A 54 -29.19 20.27 12.26
C HIS A 54 -29.56 20.23 10.78
N SER A 55 -30.68 20.87 10.43
CA SER A 55 -31.01 21.20 9.06
C SER A 55 -29.96 22.21 8.62
N ALA A 56 -28.95 21.72 7.89
CA ALA A 56 -28.07 22.58 7.13
C ALA A 56 -28.95 23.41 6.20
N LYS A 57 -29.17 24.68 6.56
CA LYS A 57 -29.82 25.66 5.68
C LYS A 57 -28.94 25.78 4.45
N MET A 58 -29.32 25.11 3.36
CA MET A 58 -28.76 25.38 2.04
C MET A 58 -29.09 26.84 1.72
N SER A 59 -28.08 27.71 1.74
CA SER A 59 -28.23 29.07 1.23
C SER A 59 -28.47 29.00 -0.28
N GLU A 60 -29.53 29.63 -0.77
CA GLU A 60 -29.95 29.60 -2.18
C GLU A 60 -28.98 30.31 -3.14
N SER A 61 -27.83 30.81 -2.65
CA SER A 61 -26.85 31.59 -3.43
C SER A 61 -25.44 30.99 -3.49
N GLY A 62 -25.21 29.80 -2.92
CA GLY A 62 -23.92 29.12 -2.98
C GLY A 62 -23.68 28.34 -4.28
N ALA A 63 -22.42 28.22 -4.71
CA ALA A 63 -22.04 27.30 -5.78
C ALA A 63 -22.45 25.87 -5.41
N TRP A 64 -23.25 25.21 -6.26
CA TRP A 64 -23.77 23.87 -6.02
C TRP A 64 -22.65 22.82 -6.12
N GLY A 65 -22.44 22.01 -5.07
CA GLY A 65 -21.62 20.78 -5.13
C GLY A 65 -20.73 20.50 -3.91
N ALA A 66 -20.19 19.28 -3.85
CA ALA A 66 -19.32 18.79 -2.78
C ALA A 66 -17.93 19.47 -2.73
N TRP A 67 -17.63 20.41 -3.62
CA TRP A 67 -16.42 21.24 -3.61
C TRP A 67 -16.29 22.11 -2.35
N GLN A 68 -17.36 22.21 -1.56
CA GLN A 68 -17.36 22.89 -0.26
C GLN A 68 -16.86 21.99 0.88
N VAL A 69 -16.74 20.68 0.65
CA VAL A 69 -16.27 19.71 1.66
C VAL A 69 -14.75 19.67 1.64
N GLU A 70 -14.15 20.35 2.60
CA GLU A 70 -12.70 20.38 2.79
C GLU A 70 -12.22 19.19 3.60
N THR A 71 -11.02 18.69 3.26
CA THR A 71 -10.34 17.71 4.10
C THR A 71 -10.06 18.31 5.48
N SER A 72 -10.27 17.54 6.54
CA SER A 72 -10.02 18.01 7.91
C SER A 72 -8.58 18.52 8.08
N SER A 73 -8.40 19.54 8.92
CA SER A 73 -7.12 20.13 9.30
C SER A 73 -6.14 19.09 9.84
N PHE A 74 -6.63 18.13 10.63
CA PHE A 74 -5.79 17.05 11.14
C PHE A 74 -5.32 16.13 10.02
N THR A 75 -6.20 15.69 9.13
CA THR A 75 -5.81 14.87 7.98
C THR A 75 -4.83 15.61 7.09
N LYS A 76 -5.03 16.92 6.83
CA LYS A 76 -4.09 17.77 6.10
C LYS A 76 -2.71 17.81 6.77
N ALA A 77 -2.64 17.92 8.10
CA ALA A 77 -1.38 17.89 8.85
C ALA A 77 -0.68 16.54 8.70
N VAL A 78 -1.40 15.42 8.85
CA VAL A 78 -0.85 14.06 8.65
C VAL A 78 -0.32 13.88 7.23
N VAL A 79 -1.09 14.28 6.22
CA VAL A 79 -0.70 14.21 4.80
C VAL A 79 0.56 15.05 4.54
N ALA A 80 0.61 16.29 5.02
CA ALA A 80 1.79 17.14 4.85
C ALA A 80 3.04 16.55 5.53
N SER A 81 2.89 16.01 6.76
CA SER A 81 3.99 15.38 7.48
C SER A 81 4.53 14.15 6.78
N ILE A 82 3.67 13.28 6.23
CA ILE A 82 4.13 12.09 5.51
C ILE A 82 4.71 12.43 4.13
N GLN A 83 4.15 13.41 3.41
CA GLN A 83 4.71 13.89 2.14
C GLN A 83 6.07 14.59 2.33
N LYS A 84 6.32 15.22 3.48
CA LYS A 84 7.64 15.76 3.84
C LYS A 84 8.70 14.65 3.96
N LEU A 85 8.30 13.49 4.48
CA LEU A 85 9.20 12.32 4.68
C LEU A 85 9.32 11.45 3.42
N TYR A 86 8.23 11.31 2.66
CA TYR A 86 8.11 10.46 1.48
C TYR A 86 7.28 11.21 0.42
N PRO A 87 7.90 12.14 -0.33
CA PRO A 87 7.22 12.91 -1.35
C PRO A 87 6.60 11.99 -2.41
N GLU A 88 5.39 12.27 -2.86
CA GLU A 88 4.74 11.38 -3.82
C GLU A 88 5.37 11.43 -5.22
N GLU A 89 6.26 12.39 -5.49
CA GLU A 89 7.03 12.53 -6.73
C GLU A 89 8.06 11.41 -6.93
N ILE A 90 8.49 10.76 -5.84
CA ILE A 90 9.39 9.60 -5.88
C ILE A 90 8.64 8.27 -5.95
N ALA A 91 7.30 8.27 -5.91
CA ALA A 91 6.49 7.07 -6.13
C ALA A 91 6.43 6.67 -7.61
N ASP A 92 6.18 5.39 -7.90
CA ASP A 92 6.04 4.89 -9.27
C ASP A 92 4.64 5.18 -9.80
N ARG A 93 4.47 6.37 -10.38
CA ARG A 93 3.18 6.82 -10.92
C ARG A 93 2.68 6.03 -12.13
N SER A 94 3.46 5.09 -12.67
CA SER A 94 3.03 4.32 -13.85
C SER A 94 2.02 3.22 -13.49
N TRP A 95 2.01 2.77 -12.24
CA TRP A 95 1.11 1.72 -11.78
C TRP A 95 0.62 1.90 -10.32
N ASP A 96 1.33 2.68 -9.50
CA ASP A 96 1.00 2.81 -8.08
C ASP A 96 -0.11 3.83 -7.81
N ASN A 97 -0.79 3.68 -6.67
CA ASN A 97 -1.82 4.60 -6.20
C ASN A 97 -1.51 5.12 -4.79
N VAL A 98 -0.56 6.07 -4.73
CA VAL A 98 -0.18 6.77 -3.50
C VAL A 98 -1.03 8.04 -3.26
N GLY A 99 -1.03 8.51 -2.02
CA GLY A 99 -1.67 9.75 -1.60
C GLY A 99 -2.88 9.52 -0.69
N LEU A 100 -3.73 10.54 -0.56
CA LEU A 100 -4.97 10.46 0.20
C LEU A 100 -6.04 9.71 -0.61
N LEU A 101 -6.28 8.45 -0.27
CA LEU A 101 -7.21 7.57 -0.99
C LEU A 101 -8.65 7.65 -0.47
N VAL A 102 -8.81 7.97 0.82
CA VAL A 102 -10.11 8.21 1.46
C VAL A 102 -9.98 9.45 2.32
N GLY A 103 -10.78 10.48 2.04
CA GLY A 103 -10.81 11.72 2.82
C GLY A 103 -11.81 11.70 3.96
N ASN A 104 -11.73 12.70 4.84
CA ASN A 104 -12.73 13.04 5.84
C ASN A 104 -12.85 14.56 5.98
N SER A 105 -13.97 15.05 6.50
CA SER A 105 -14.18 16.48 6.79
C SER A 105 -14.03 16.79 8.28
N GLU A 106 -14.05 18.07 8.65
CA GLU A 106 -14.11 18.48 10.07
C GLU A 106 -15.40 18.00 10.77
N GLU A 107 -16.49 17.83 10.02
CA GLU A 107 -17.76 17.33 10.57
C GLU A 107 -17.71 15.81 10.83
N ASP A 108 -16.95 15.08 10.02
CA ASP A 108 -16.84 13.61 10.10
C ASP A 108 -15.70 13.14 11.02
N THR A 109 -14.62 13.93 11.13
CA THR A 109 -13.40 13.48 11.81
C THR A 109 -13.63 13.18 13.30
N LYS A 110 -12.92 12.19 13.83
CA LYS A 110 -12.94 11.91 15.26
C LYS A 110 -12.34 13.07 16.05
N LYS A 111 -12.79 13.21 17.30
CA LYS A 111 -12.22 14.20 18.24
C LYS A 111 -10.76 13.93 18.56
N LYS A 112 -10.36 12.65 18.58
CA LYS A 112 -8.99 12.25 18.89
C LYS A 112 -8.06 12.43 17.70
N LYS A 113 -6.93 13.09 17.94
CA LYS A 113 -5.84 13.28 16.99
C LYS A 113 -4.94 12.04 16.98
N ARG A 114 -5.50 10.92 16.51
CA ARG A 114 -4.83 9.62 16.50
C ARG A 114 -4.67 9.10 15.08
N VAL A 115 -3.47 8.63 14.76
CA VAL A 115 -3.12 8.00 13.47
C VAL A 115 -2.81 6.53 13.72
N LEU A 116 -3.28 5.64 12.85
CA LEU A 116 -2.87 4.23 12.84
C LEU A 116 -2.00 3.94 11.63
N VAL A 117 -0.84 3.34 11.86
CA VAL A 117 0.06 2.83 10.80
C VAL A 117 -0.14 1.32 10.67
N THR A 118 -0.27 0.83 9.44
CA THR A 118 -0.47 -0.60 9.13
C THR A 118 0.17 -0.97 7.79
N ASN A 119 0.56 -2.24 7.62
CA ASN A 119 1.03 -2.73 6.33
C ASN A 119 -0.14 -2.86 5.36
N ASP A 120 -1.12 -3.64 5.79
CA ASP A 120 -2.31 -4.00 5.02
C ASP A 120 -3.58 -3.53 5.73
N LEU A 121 -4.42 -2.77 5.04
CA LEU A 121 -5.73 -2.36 5.55
C LEU A 121 -6.80 -3.43 5.28
N THR A 122 -6.77 -4.50 6.08
CA THR A 122 -7.80 -5.54 6.07
C THR A 122 -9.08 -5.10 6.79
N TYR A 123 -10.16 -5.88 6.65
CA TYR A 123 -11.39 -5.63 7.41
C TYR A 123 -11.14 -5.63 8.92
N GLN A 124 -10.33 -6.56 9.44
CA GLN A 124 -9.99 -6.64 10.86
C GLN A 124 -9.22 -5.41 11.32
N VAL A 125 -8.26 -4.94 10.52
CA VAL A 125 -7.50 -3.71 10.80
C VAL A 125 -8.42 -2.48 10.78
N ALA A 126 -9.37 -2.41 9.86
CA ALA A 126 -10.35 -1.32 9.84
C ALA A 126 -11.26 -1.32 11.08
N MET A 127 -11.69 -2.49 11.55
CA MET A 127 -12.46 -2.58 12.79
C MET A 127 -11.63 -2.21 14.02
N ASP A 128 -10.37 -2.65 14.08
CA ASP A 128 -9.41 -2.25 15.11
C ASP A 128 -9.19 -0.72 15.11
N ALA A 129 -9.03 -0.11 13.94
CA ALA A 129 -8.92 1.35 13.79
C ALA A 129 -10.18 2.10 14.31
N ILE A 130 -11.37 1.59 14.01
CA ILE A 130 -12.63 2.15 14.50
C ILE A 130 -12.72 2.03 16.03
N GLU A 131 -12.37 0.88 16.59
CA GLU A 131 -12.37 0.66 18.05
C GLU A 131 -11.35 1.54 18.76
N GLN A 132 -10.19 1.76 18.15
CA GLN A 132 -9.15 2.64 18.65
C GLN A 132 -9.46 4.14 18.48
N ASP A 133 -10.60 4.49 17.87
CA ASP A 133 -11.06 5.87 17.64
C ASP A 133 -10.03 6.74 16.91
N VAL A 134 -9.44 6.18 15.84
CA VAL A 134 -8.44 6.87 15.02
C VAL A 134 -9.11 7.80 14.02
N SER A 135 -8.42 8.88 13.63
CA SER A 135 -8.91 9.81 12.61
C SER A 135 -8.31 9.55 11.23
N VAL A 136 -7.08 9.02 11.19
CA VAL A 136 -6.35 8.75 9.94
C VAL A 136 -5.68 7.38 10.02
N ILE A 137 -5.77 6.61 8.95
CA ILE A 137 -4.97 5.40 8.74
C ILE A 137 -3.90 5.72 7.70
N VAL A 138 -2.65 5.39 8.00
CA VAL A 138 -1.55 5.33 7.04
C VAL A 138 -1.31 3.86 6.73
N SER A 139 -1.80 3.40 5.58
CA SER A 139 -1.63 2.03 5.09
C SER A 139 -0.47 2.00 4.12
N TYR A 140 0.56 1.20 4.40
CA TYR A 140 1.72 1.08 3.51
C TYR A 140 1.30 0.60 2.13
N HIS A 141 0.52 -0.48 2.03
CA HIS A 141 -0.09 -0.89 0.78
C HIS A 141 -1.34 -0.07 0.44
N PRO A 142 -1.55 0.26 -0.84
CA PRO A 142 -2.68 1.08 -1.27
C PRO A 142 -3.99 0.30 -1.09
N PHE A 143 -4.82 0.80 -0.18
CA PHE A 143 -6.13 0.22 0.08
C PHE A 143 -7.03 0.26 -1.16
N ILE A 144 -6.88 1.25 -2.04
CA ILE A 144 -7.52 1.29 -3.36
C ILE A 144 -6.40 1.17 -4.39
N PHE A 145 -6.20 0.00 -4.99
CA PHE A 145 -5.16 -0.19 -6.01
C PHE A 145 -5.67 0.15 -7.42
N GLY A 146 -6.85 -0.37 -7.77
CA GLY A 146 -7.52 -0.09 -9.04
C GLY A 146 -8.77 0.78 -8.85
N GLY A 147 -9.15 1.51 -9.90
CA GLY A 147 -10.35 2.36 -9.87
C GLY A 147 -11.63 1.57 -9.55
N LEU A 148 -12.36 1.99 -8.52
CA LEU A 148 -13.62 1.38 -8.10
C LEU A 148 -14.77 1.88 -8.99
N LYS A 149 -15.50 0.95 -9.63
CA LYS A 149 -16.70 1.28 -10.42
C LYS A 149 -17.99 1.33 -9.58
N SER A 150 -17.94 0.77 -8.38
CA SER A 150 -19.04 0.74 -7.41
C SER A 150 -18.48 0.62 -6.00
N ILE A 151 -19.28 1.03 -5.00
CA ILE A 151 -18.97 0.83 -3.59
C ILE A 151 -20.19 0.20 -2.93
N THR A 152 -20.10 -1.11 -2.63
CA THR A 152 -21.21 -1.92 -2.10
C THR A 152 -20.73 -2.90 -1.03
N ASN A 153 -21.65 -3.59 -0.37
CA ASN A 153 -21.31 -4.65 0.60
C ASN A 153 -20.98 -6.01 -0.06
N ASN A 154 -20.98 -6.10 -1.39
CA ASN A 154 -20.74 -7.36 -2.11
C ASN A 154 -19.26 -7.70 -2.26
N ASP A 155 -18.38 -6.75 -1.96
CA ASP A 155 -16.94 -6.90 -2.02
C ASP A 155 -16.32 -6.52 -0.65
N PRO A 156 -15.40 -7.32 -0.10
CA PRO A 156 -14.83 -7.06 1.23
C PRO A 156 -14.10 -5.72 1.35
N GLN A 157 -13.39 -5.28 0.31
CA GLN A 157 -12.67 -4.00 0.29
C GLN A 157 -13.68 -2.85 0.24
N GLN A 158 -14.70 -2.92 -0.60
CA GLN A 158 -15.77 -1.91 -0.66
C GLN A 158 -16.58 -1.85 0.64
N ALA A 159 -16.91 -2.99 1.25
CA ALA A 159 -17.59 -3.05 2.54
C ALA A 159 -16.74 -2.39 3.65
N THR A 160 -15.42 -2.62 3.62
CA THR A 160 -14.46 -1.98 4.52
C THR A 160 -14.43 -0.46 4.31
N LEU A 161 -14.40 0.00 3.04
CA LEU A 161 -14.46 1.42 2.69
C LEU A 161 -15.72 2.11 3.24
N LEU A 162 -16.88 1.46 3.12
CA LEU A 162 -18.14 1.98 3.67
C LEU A 162 -18.09 2.13 5.19
N LYS A 163 -17.46 1.19 5.91
CA LYS A 163 -17.28 1.27 7.37
C LYS A 163 -16.38 2.43 7.77
N LEU A 164 -15.23 2.58 7.11
CA LEU A 164 -14.26 3.65 7.38
C LEU A 164 -14.86 5.02 7.10
N THR A 165 -15.52 5.18 5.95
CA THR A 165 -16.18 6.43 5.55
C THR A 165 -17.27 6.81 6.56
N LYS A 166 -18.13 5.85 6.95
CA LYS A 166 -19.15 6.07 7.98
C LYS A 166 -18.56 6.41 9.35
N ALA A 167 -17.35 5.95 9.64
CA ALA A 167 -16.65 6.26 10.87
C ALA A 167 -15.89 7.60 10.81
N GLY A 168 -15.81 8.25 9.64
CA GLY A 168 -15.06 9.49 9.46
C GLY A 168 -13.54 9.32 9.44
N ILE A 169 -13.06 8.14 9.06
CA ILE A 169 -11.64 7.78 9.07
C ILE A 169 -11.05 7.98 7.68
N ALA A 170 -10.04 8.83 7.58
CA ALA A 170 -9.27 9.01 6.36
C ALA A 170 -8.23 7.89 6.16
N VAL A 171 -7.85 7.62 4.91
CA VAL A 171 -6.83 6.63 4.54
C VAL A 171 -5.83 7.26 3.58
N TYR A 172 -4.56 7.31 4.01
CA TYR A 172 -3.44 7.73 3.18
C TYR A 172 -2.51 6.54 2.91
N CYS A 173 -1.91 6.51 1.71
CA CYS A 173 -0.97 5.48 1.32
C CYS A 173 0.34 6.07 0.75
N PRO A 174 1.50 5.82 1.38
CA PRO A 174 2.79 6.28 0.85
C PRO A 174 3.48 5.25 -0.08
N HIS A 175 3.17 3.95 0.05
CA HIS A 175 3.68 2.80 -0.72
C HIS A 175 5.08 3.01 -1.35
N THR A 176 5.16 3.09 -2.68
CA THR A 176 6.45 3.15 -3.39
C THR A 176 7.27 4.41 -3.12
N ALA A 177 6.68 5.49 -2.58
CA ALA A 177 7.45 6.63 -2.10
C ALA A 177 8.33 6.25 -0.90
N VAL A 178 7.85 5.35 -0.03
CA VAL A 178 8.64 4.80 1.09
C VAL A 178 9.76 3.91 0.55
N ASP A 179 9.46 3.12 -0.47
CA ASP A 179 10.44 2.21 -1.08
C ASP A 179 11.58 2.97 -1.76
N ALA A 180 11.24 4.09 -2.38
CA ALA A 180 12.17 4.93 -3.12
C ALA A 180 12.97 5.90 -2.22
N ALA A 181 12.51 6.20 -1.01
CA ALA A 181 13.15 7.23 -0.21
C ALA A 181 14.60 6.86 0.17
N PRO A 182 15.54 7.84 0.19
CA PRO A 182 16.95 7.57 0.54
C PRO A 182 17.16 6.96 1.92
N GLU A 183 16.30 7.31 2.89
CA GLU A 183 16.23 6.71 4.23
C GLU A 183 14.97 5.85 4.40
N GLY A 184 14.53 5.26 3.29
CA GLY A 184 13.33 4.47 3.15
C GLY A 184 13.50 3.00 3.52
N LEU A 185 12.52 2.21 3.11
CA LEU A 185 12.42 0.78 3.44
C LEU A 185 13.64 -0.02 2.96
N ASN A 186 14.09 0.21 1.74
CA ASN A 186 15.20 -0.54 1.15
C ASN A 186 16.56 -0.21 1.77
N THR A 187 16.73 1.02 2.27
CA THR A 187 17.92 1.42 3.03
C THR A 187 17.95 0.73 4.39
N TRP A 188 16.81 0.68 5.10
CA TRP A 188 16.69 -0.06 6.37
C TRP A 188 16.93 -1.56 6.18
N LEU A 189 16.39 -2.17 5.12
CA LEU A 189 16.66 -3.58 4.83
C LEU A 189 18.14 -3.82 4.47
N ALA A 190 18.79 -2.88 3.78
CA ALA A 190 20.22 -2.93 3.52
C ALA A 190 21.04 -2.81 4.81
N ASP A 191 20.60 -2.01 5.79
CA ASP A 191 21.21 -1.95 7.12
C ASP A 191 21.16 -3.28 7.86
N ILE A 192 20.06 -4.02 7.74
CA ILE A 192 19.97 -5.36 8.30
C ILE A 192 20.96 -6.31 7.61
N VAL A 193 21.01 -6.30 6.27
CA VAL A 193 21.94 -7.16 5.53
C VAL A 193 23.40 -6.82 5.85
N SER A 194 23.76 -5.54 5.92
CA SER A 194 25.12 -5.11 6.28
C SER A 194 25.46 -5.41 7.73
N GLY A 195 24.56 -5.08 8.66
CA GLY A 195 24.81 -5.12 10.10
C GLY A 195 26.10 -4.41 10.48
N PRO A 196 27.04 -5.05 11.19
CA PRO A 196 28.28 -4.41 11.62
C PRO A 196 29.34 -4.29 10.50
N HIS A 197 29.07 -4.82 9.30
CA HIS A 197 30.06 -4.87 8.22
C HIS A 197 29.96 -3.64 7.34
N GLU A 198 31.10 -2.97 7.16
CA GLU A 198 31.23 -1.82 6.27
C GLU A 198 30.88 -2.19 4.82
N SER A 199 30.08 -1.34 4.19
CA SER A 199 29.65 -1.55 2.80
C SER A 199 29.41 -0.24 2.07
N LYS A 200 29.83 -0.17 0.81
CA LYS A 200 29.50 0.93 -0.10
C LYS A 200 28.16 0.64 -0.75
N ARG A 201 27.24 1.60 -0.70
CA ARG A 201 25.86 1.43 -1.18
C ARG A 201 25.51 2.36 -2.34
N SER A 202 24.56 1.90 -3.14
CA SER A 202 23.95 2.63 -4.25
C SER A 202 22.52 2.16 -4.47
N VAL A 203 21.71 2.94 -5.17
CA VAL A 203 20.34 2.54 -5.54
C VAL A 203 20.36 1.64 -6.77
N ALA A 204 19.51 0.60 -6.80
CA ALA A 204 19.43 -0.32 -7.93
C ALA A 204 18.74 0.32 -9.16
N ASN A 205 17.63 1.02 -8.93
CA ASN A 205 16.89 1.75 -9.97
C ASN A 205 16.53 3.16 -9.50
N PRO A 206 17.30 4.20 -9.88
CA PRO A 206 17.06 5.58 -9.47
C PRO A 206 15.66 6.09 -9.84
N ALA A 207 15.04 6.87 -8.94
CA ALA A 207 13.78 7.54 -9.23
C ALA A 207 13.99 8.66 -10.27
N VAL A 208 13.06 8.77 -11.23
CA VAL A 208 13.20 9.70 -12.36
C VAL A 208 13.02 11.16 -11.92
N ASN A 209 12.12 11.42 -10.97
CA ASN A 209 11.67 12.77 -10.59
C ASN A 209 11.93 13.08 -9.11
N ALA A 210 13.09 12.71 -8.59
CA ALA A 210 13.43 12.98 -7.19
C ALA A 210 13.62 14.49 -6.95
N PRO A 211 12.93 15.09 -5.96
CA PRO A 211 13.19 16.47 -5.56
C PRO A 211 14.58 16.57 -4.93
N SER A 212 15.16 17.77 -4.91
CA SER A 212 16.51 18.01 -4.36
C SER A 212 16.64 17.61 -2.89
N SER A 213 15.55 17.71 -2.11
CA SER A 213 15.49 17.26 -0.72
C SER A 213 15.61 15.74 -0.56
N HIS A 214 15.38 14.98 -1.63
CA HIS A 214 15.42 13.51 -1.66
C HIS A 214 16.38 13.02 -2.77
N ALA A 215 17.49 13.75 -2.97
CA ALA A 215 18.54 13.33 -3.88
C ALA A 215 19.04 11.91 -3.51
N GLY A 216 19.16 11.05 -4.52
CA GLY A 216 19.50 9.64 -4.31
C GLY A 216 18.30 8.73 -4.04
N ALA A 217 17.06 9.20 -4.24
CA ALA A 217 15.88 8.34 -4.20
C ALA A 217 15.87 7.32 -5.35
N GLY A 218 15.31 6.15 -5.07
CA GLY A 218 14.95 5.12 -6.04
C GLY A 218 14.83 3.73 -5.42
N TYR A 219 14.51 2.75 -6.25
CA TYR A 219 14.09 1.44 -5.82
C TYR A 219 15.26 0.48 -5.64
N GLY A 220 15.20 -0.28 -4.54
CA GLY A 220 16.19 -1.26 -4.17
C GLY A 220 17.55 -0.65 -3.81
N ALA A 221 18.32 -1.36 -2.99
CA ALA A 221 19.67 -0.97 -2.62
C ALA A 221 20.67 -2.07 -3.02
N ILE A 222 21.81 -1.65 -3.56
CA ILE A 222 22.95 -2.50 -3.89
C ILE A 222 24.08 -2.14 -2.94
N GLY A 223 24.64 -3.13 -2.25
CA GLY A 223 25.81 -2.98 -1.39
C GLY A 223 26.99 -3.83 -1.85
N ARG A 224 28.19 -3.31 -1.63
CA ARG A 224 29.45 -4.07 -1.76
C ARG A 224 30.22 -3.96 -0.46
N PHE A 225 30.54 -5.11 0.13
CA PHE A 225 31.28 -5.18 1.38
C PHE A 225 32.77 -4.90 1.15
N ASP A 226 33.42 -4.27 2.13
CA ASP A 226 34.87 -4.12 2.13
C ASP A 226 35.59 -5.46 2.36
N SER A 227 34.92 -6.41 3.02
CA SER A 227 35.38 -7.79 3.22
C SER A 227 34.22 -8.76 3.13
N SER A 228 34.44 -9.94 2.54
CA SER A 228 33.37 -10.93 2.34
C SER A 228 32.74 -11.38 3.66
N VAL A 229 31.41 -11.41 3.72
CA VAL A 229 30.61 -11.72 4.92
C VAL A 229 30.00 -13.11 4.80
N SER A 230 29.82 -13.82 5.93
CA SER A 230 29.17 -15.13 5.95
C SER A 230 27.69 -15.02 5.58
N LEU A 231 27.24 -15.85 4.63
CA LEU A 231 25.82 -15.90 4.24
C LEU A 231 24.93 -16.36 5.42
N SER A 232 25.40 -17.33 6.20
CA SER A 232 24.66 -17.81 7.38
C SER A 232 24.46 -16.72 8.43
N GLU A 233 25.46 -15.85 8.63
CA GLU A 233 25.36 -14.70 9.54
C GLU A 233 24.30 -13.70 9.06
N ILE A 234 24.27 -13.41 7.75
CA ILE A 234 23.27 -12.51 7.16
C ILE A 234 21.86 -13.09 7.32
N ILE A 235 21.67 -14.39 7.05
CA ILE A 235 20.36 -15.05 7.19
C ILE A 235 19.88 -15.04 8.64
N ILE A 236 20.76 -15.32 9.60
CA ILE A 236 20.43 -15.25 11.03
C ILE A 236 19.98 -13.83 11.41
N ARG A 237 20.72 -12.81 10.96
CA ARG A 237 20.38 -11.42 11.27
C ARG A 237 19.06 -10.97 10.63
N LEU A 238 18.80 -11.37 9.39
CA LEU A 238 17.51 -11.16 8.73
C LEU A 238 16.38 -11.81 9.53
N ALA A 239 16.55 -13.07 9.92
CA ALA A 239 15.55 -13.79 10.70
C ALA A 239 15.24 -13.08 12.02
N GLU A 240 16.26 -12.65 12.77
CA GLU A 240 16.11 -11.94 14.04
C GLU A 240 15.41 -10.58 13.86
N LYS A 241 15.82 -9.79 12.86
CA LYS A 241 15.31 -8.43 12.65
C LYS A 241 13.95 -8.36 11.98
N LEU A 242 13.56 -9.39 11.21
CA LEU A 242 12.29 -9.41 10.48
C LEU A 242 11.19 -10.20 11.23
N GLY A 243 11.15 -10.04 12.56
CA GLY A 243 10.12 -10.60 13.42
C GLY A 243 10.41 -12.01 13.95
N GLY A 244 11.68 -12.42 14.02
CA GLY A 244 12.07 -13.72 14.58
C GLY A 244 11.66 -14.89 13.67
N LEU A 245 11.96 -14.80 12.37
CA LEU A 245 11.65 -15.84 11.39
C LEU A 245 12.30 -17.18 11.77
N LYS A 246 11.49 -18.21 12.01
CA LYS A 246 12.01 -19.57 12.23
C LYS A 246 12.47 -20.25 10.95
N HIS A 247 11.90 -19.84 9.82
CA HIS A 247 12.16 -20.41 8.51
C HIS A 247 12.38 -19.29 7.49
N VAL A 248 13.37 -19.46 6.64
CA VAL A 248 13.71 -18.54 5.54
C VAL A 248 13.86 -19.37 4.28
N MET A 249 13.31 -18.89 3.17
CA MET A 249 13.43 -19.58 1.88
C MET A 249 14.71 -19.13 1.18
N VAL A 250 15.54 -20.07 0.78
CA VAL A 250 16.83 -19.79 0.15
C VAL A 250 16.97 -20.62 -1.12
N ALA A 251 17.26 -19.95 -2.25
CA ALA A 251 17.70 -20.58 -3.48
C ALA A 251 19.18 -20.27 -3.69
N SER A 252 20.01 -21.30 -3.83
CA SER A 252 21.46 -21.15 -3.99
C SER A 252 21.98 -21.88 -5.23
N PRO A 253 23.12 -21.46 -5.79
CA PRO A 253 23.79 -22.20 -6.85
C PRO A 253 24.04 -23.67 -6.48
N VAL A 254 24.01 -24.55 -7.48
CA VAL A 254 24.25 -25.99 -7.26
C VAL A 254 25.63 -26.21 -6.65
N GLY A 255 25.68 -26.96 -5.54
CA GLY A 255 26.92 -27.26 -4.82
C GLY A 255 27.33 -26.19 -3.80
N ALA A 256 26.61 -25.07 -3.68
CA ALA A 256 26.83 -24.10 -2.61
C ALA A 256 26.32 -24.64 -1.27
N ASP A 257 27.12 -24.45 -0.21
CA ASP A 257 26.71 -24.71 1.17
C ASP A 257 26.52 -23.38 1.90
N ILE A 258 25.30 -23.13 2.36
CA ILE A 258 24.90 -21.91 3.07
C ILE A 258 25.82 -21.62 4.27
N LYS A 259 26.29 -22.66 4.96
CA LYS A 259 27.09 -22.51 6.18
C LYS A 259 28.50 -21.98 5.91
N THR A 260 29.04 -22.29 4.73
CA THR A 260 30.41 -21.95 4.36
C THR A 260 30.50 -20.85 3.30
N THR A 261 29.39 -20.56 2.61
CA THR A 261 29.31 -19.52 1.58
C THR A 261 29.59 -18.13 2.18
N LYS A 262 30.44 -17.36 1.50
CA LYS A 262 30.66 -15.94 1.76
C LYS A 262 30.19 -15.10 0.59
N VAL A 263 29.71 -13.90 0.88
CA VAL A 263 29.20 -12.93 -0.11
C VAL A 263 29.99 -11.63 0.00
N SER A 264 30.34 -11.03 -1.13
CA SER A 264 31.05 -9.75 -1.19
C SER A 264 30.14 -8.60 -1.64
N SER A 265 28.95 -8.93 -2.12
CA SER A 265 27.97 -7.96 -2.60
C SER A 265 26.54 -8.47 -2.42
N PHE A 266 25.61 -7.54 -2.27
CA PHE A 266 24.20 -7.83 -2.11
C PHE A 266 23.32 -6.82 -2.85
N GLY A 267 22.13 -7.25 -3.25
CA GLY A 267 21.02 -6.41 -3.65
C GLY A 267 19.82 -6.69 -2.76
N VAL A 268 19.15 -5.66 -2.26
CA VAL A 268 17.93 -5.78 -1.46
C VAL A 268 16.80 -4.97 -2.07
N CYS A 269 15.60 -5.54 -2.03
CA CYS A 269 14.37 -4.86 -2.40
C CYS A 269 13.22 -5.58 -1.67
N ALA A 270 12.59 -4.91 -0.72
CA ALA A 270 11.44 -5.44 0.01
C ALA A 270 10.26 -5.76 -0.94
N GLY A 271 9.28 -6.50 -0.43
CA GLY A 271 8.10 -6.95 -1.18
C GLY A 271 8.46 -7.84 -2.37
N SER A 272 7.80 -7.61 -3.50
CA SER A 272 8.01 -8.30 -4.78
C SER A 272 9.19 -7.71 -5.60
N GLY A 273 10.38 -7.66 -5.00
CA GLY A 273 11.49 -6.82 -5.44
C GLY A 273 12.45 -7.41 -6.50
N TYR A 274 12.28 -8.65 -6.94
CA TYR A 274 13.25 -9.29 -7.86
C TYR A 274 13.42 -8.52 -9.17
N ASP A 275 12.35 -7.98 -9.75
CA ASP A 275 12.42 -7.27 -11.03
C ASP A 275 13.24 -5.97 -10.97
N VAL A 276 13.31 -5.35 -9.79
CA VAL A 276 14.19 -4.21 -9.49
C VAL A 276 15.65 -4.66 -9.51
N LEU A 277 15.94 -5.84 -8.98
CA LEU A 277 17.30 -6.33 -8.74
C LEU A 277 17.85 -7.25 -9.84
N LYS A 278 17.03 -7.72 -10.78
CA LYS A 278 17.45 -8.75 -11.76
C LYS A 278 18.68 -8.36 -12.59
N LYS A 279 18.91 -7.06 -12.79
CA LYS A 279 20.06 -6.51 -13.51
C LYS A 279 21.27 -6.22 -12.62
N ALA A 280 21.11 -6.21 -11.29
CA ALA A 280 22.20 -5.97 -10.35
C ALA A 280 23.24 -7.08 -10.44
N ASP A 281 24.52 -6.72 -10.42
CA ASP A 281 25.63 -7.67 -10.44
C ASP A 281 26.15 -7.90 -9.02
N VAL A 282 25.48 -8.83 -8.33
CA VAL A 282 25.64 -9.11 -6.89
C VAL A 282 25.60 -10.61 -6.60
N ASP A 283 26.27 -11.02 -5.53
CA ASP A 283 26.33 -12.42 -5.07
C ASP A 283 25.03 -12.85 -4.37
N LEU A 284 24.42 -11.92 -3.63
CA LEU A 284 23.23 -12.15 -2.83
C LEU A 284 22.08 -11.23 -3.26
N ILE A 285 20.89 -11.77 -3.40
CA ILE A 285 19.64 -11.02 -3.56
C ILE A 285 18.76 -11.30 -2.34
N VAL A 286 18.26 -10.27 -1.67
CA VAL A 286 17.29 -10.38 -0.58
C VAL A 286 16.00 -9.66 -0.98
N THR A 287 14.88 -10.36 -0.92
CA THR A 287 13.56 -9.79 -1.25
C THR A 287 12.46 -10.46 -0.43
N GLY A 288 11.25 -9.90 -0.42
CA GLY A 288 10.13 -10.53 0.26
C GLY A 288 9.70 -11.81 -0.47
N GLU A 289 9.48 -11.71 -1.78
CA GLU A 289 9.04 -12.82 -2.62
C GLU A 289 9.47 -12.71 -4.09
N THR A 290 9.33 -13.80 -4.83
CA THR A 290 9.59 -13.89 -6.28
C THR A 290 9.02 -15.18 -6.86
N SER A 291 8.92 -15.23 -8.19
CA SER A 291 8.47 -16.42 -8.92
C SER A 291 9.52 -17.53 -8.93
N HIS A 292 9.07 -18.78 -9.13
CA HIS A 292 9.95 -19.94 -9.31
C HIS A 292 11.00 -19.74 -10.41
N HIS A 293 10.59 -19.20 -11.57
CA HIS A 293 11.51 -18.97 -12.70
C HIS A 293 12.53 -17.87 -12.41
N SER A 294 12.16 -16.84 -11.65
CA SER A 294 13.07 -15.80 -11.18
C SER A 294 14.14 -16.38 -10.25
N ALA A 295 13.74 -17.26 -9.32
CA ALA A 295 14.67 -17.96 -8.44
C ALA A 295 15.64 -18.87 -9.23
N LEU A 296 15.12 -19.67 -10.17
CA LEU A 296 15.94 -20.50 -11.05
C LEU A 296 16.94 -19.67 -11.87
N ARG A 297 16.50 -18.51 -12.38
CA ARG A 297 17.38 -17.60 -13.13
C ARG A 297 18.50 -17.05 -12.24
N ALA A 298 18.18 -16.65 -11.01
CA ALA A 298 19.19 -16.14 -10.07
C ALA A 298 20.29 -17.18 -9.80
N ILE A 299 19.92 -18.42 -9.49
CA ILE A 299 20.90 -19.48 -9.21
C ILE A 299 21.71 -19.88 -10.45
N GLN A 300 21.11 -19.85 -11.65
CA GLN A 300 21.84 -20.08 -12.92
C GLN A 300 22.85 -18.97 -13.22
N GLN A 301 22.62 -17.76 -12.70
CA GLN A 301 23.56 -16.64 -12.78
C GLN A 301 24.61 -16.67 -11.66
N GLY A 302 24.66 -17.74 -10.85
CA GLY A 302 25.60 -17.88 -9.75
C GLY A 302 25.23 -17.06 -8.51
N ARG A 303 23.99 -16.57 -8.41
CA ARG A 303 23.53 -15.72 -7.30
C ARG A 303 22.74 -16.54 -6.30
N THR A 304 22.90 -16.22 -5.02
CA THR A 304 22.03 -16.69 -3.96
C THR A 304 20.85 -15.74 -3.82
N LEU A 305 19.65 -16.29 -3.65
CA LEU A 305 18.43 -15.56 -3.39
C LEU A 305 17.89 -15.97 -2.01
N VAL A 306 17.62 -14.99 -1.16
CA VAL A 306 16.97 -15.15 0.14
C VAL A 306 15.61 -14.45 0.09
N GLN A 307 14.55 -15.20 0.39
CA GLN A 307 13.19 -14.70 0.48
C GLN A 307 12.73 -14.69 1.94
N VAL A 308 12.27 -13.53 2.41
CA VAL A 308 11.91 -13.29 3.81
C VAL A 308 10.42 -12.99 4.00
N PHE A 309 9.57 -13.44 3.07
CA PHE A 309 8.14 -13.15 2.94
C PHE A 309 7.84 -11.67 2.65
N HIS A 310 6.79 -11.42 1.87
CA HIS A 310 6.45 -10.09 1.36
C HIS A 310 6.36 -9.08 2.51
N SER A 311 5.35 -9.24 3.36
CA SER A 311 5.06 -8.25 4.37
C SER A 311 5.97 -8.32 5.60
N ASN A 312 6.68 -9.43 5.81
CA ASN A 312 7.75 -9.49 6.82
C ASN A 312 8.95 -8.61 6.45
N SER A 313 9.22 -8.45 5.15
CA SER A 313 10.25 -7.53 4.67
C SER A 313 9.90 -6.05 4.86
N GLU A 314 8.64 -5.73 5.18
CA GLU A 314 8.09 -4.38 5.29
C GLU A 314 7.71 -4.01 6.73
N ARG A 315 6.98 -4.88 7.43
CA ARG A 315 6.35 -4.57 8.74
C ARG A 315 7.32 -4.07 9.80
N GLY A 316 8.55 -4.60 9.83
CA GLY A 316 9.57 -4.15 10.77
C GLY A 316 9.87 -2.65 10.62
N TYR A 317 10.00 -2.17 9.38
CA TYR A 317 10.22 -0.76 9.08
C TYR A 317 9.08 0.12 9.55
N LEU A 318 7.83 -0.34 9.39
CA LEU A 318 6.65 0.41 9.83
C LEU A 318 6.70 0.70 11.33
N GLN A 319 7.09 -0.29 12.12
CA GLN A 319 7.16 -0.19 13.59
C GLN A 319 8.39 0.59 14.06
N GLU A 320 9.57 0.26 13.51
CA GLU A 320 10.86 0.78 13.97
C GLU A 320 11.17 2.17 13.45
N VAL A 321 10.71 2.51 12.24
CA VAL A 321 11.13 3.70 11.50
C VAL A 321 9.94 4.60 11.16
N LEU A 322 8.97 4.11 10.38
CA LEU A 322 7.89 4.95 9.86
C LEU A 322 7.05 5.57 10.98
N ARG A 323 6.57 4.74 11.92
CA ARG A 323 5.72 5.18 13.03
C ARG A 323 6.37 6.29 13.86
N PRO A 324 7.58 6.13 14.44
CA PRO A 324 8.19 7.18 15.24
C PRO A 324 8.57 8.42 14.42
N ARG A 325 9.03 8.27 13.16
CA ARG A 325 9.35 9.42 12.30
C ARG A 325 8.10 10.23 11.95
N LEU A 326 7.01 9.55 11.61
CA LEU A 326 5.74 10.20 11.31
C LEU A 326 5.17 10.90 12.54
N GLU A 327 5.22 10.27 13.71
CA GLU A 327 4.79 10.90 14.96
C GLU A 327 5.58 12.17 15.25
N ALA A 328 6.91 12.12 15.14
CA ALA A 328 7.76 13.29 15.32
C ALA A 328 7.43 14.41 14.32
N ALA A 329 7.22 14.07 13.04
CA ALA A 329 6.88 15.04 12.00
C ALA A 329 5.49 15.67 12.19
N ILE A 330 4.50 14.94 12.71
CA ILE A 330 3.17 15.50 13.00
C ILE A 330 3.22 16.39 14.24
N ARG A 331 3.99 16.01 15.27
CA ARG A 331 4.15 16.80 16.51
C ARG A 331 4.71 18.21 16.30
N GLU A 332 5.38 18.46 15.18
CA GLU A 332 5.77 19.83 14.77
C GLU A 332 4.55 20.77 14.63
N THR A 333 3.36 20.23 14.33
CA THR A 333 2.13 21.00 14.09
C THR A 333 0.96 20.60 15.00
N VAL A 334 0.91 19.35 15.47
CA VAL A 334 -0.14 18.81 16.35
C VAL A 334 0.52 18.09 17.53
N PRO A 335 0.91 18.83 18.59
CA PRO A 335 1.71 18.29 19.70
C PRO A 335 1.07 17.09 20.44
N GLU A 336 -0.27 17.05 20.49
CA GLU A 336 -1.05 16.03 21.17
C GLU A 336 -1.29 14.75 20.34
N VAL A 337 -0.71 14.66 19.14
CA VAL A 337 -0.89 13.49 18.27
C VAL A 337 -0.36 12.21 18.91
N GLU A 338 -1.10 11.13 18.68
CA GLU A 338 -0.68 9.77 19.00
C GLU A 338 -0.64 8.94 17.71
N VAL A 339 0.50 8.31 17.45
CA VAL A 339 0.63 7.37 16.33
C VAL A 339 0.76 5.93 16.86
N VAL A 340 -0.30 5.16 16.62
CA VAL A 340 -0.43 3.76 17.02
C VAL A 340 -0.24 2.84 15.83
N THR A 341 -0.13 1.55 16.09
CA THR A 341 -0.14 0.51 15.06
C THR A 341 -1.28 -0.46 15.29
N SER A 342 -1.71 -1.16 14.24
CA SER A 342 -2.77 -2.14 14.40
C SER A 342 -2.33 -3.31 15.28
N LYS A 343 -3.24 -3.80 16.11
CA LYS A 343 -3.04 -4.98 16.96
C LYS A 343 -3.26 -6.30 16.22
N VAL A 344 -3.82 -6.22 15.01
CA VAL A 344 -4.28 -7.39 14.24
C VAL A 344 -3.68 -7.45 12.84
N ASP A 345 -2.86 -6.46 12.44
CA ASP A 345 -2.03 -6.55 11.24
C ASP A 345 -1.00 -7.68 11.39
N LYS A 346 -1.04 -8.61 10.43
CA LYS A 346 -0.18 -9.79 10.37
C LYS A 346 -0.14 -10.32 8.95
N ASP A 347 0.84 -11.18 8.70
CA ASP A 347 0.98 -11.85 7.42
C ASP A 347 -0.25 -12.71 7.09
N PRO A 348 -0.73 -12.71 5.83
CA PRO A 348 -1.83 -13.58 5.43
C PRO A 348 -1.44 -15.07 5.44
N PHE A 349 -0.15 -15.40 5.40
CA PHE A 349 0.33 -16.77 5.43
C PHE A 349 0.70 -17.22 6.85
N THR A 350 0.34 -18.47 7.17
CA THR A 350 0.86 -19.18 8.34
C THR A 350 1.76 -20.30 7.85
N ILE A 351 3.00 -20.34 8.34
CA ILE A 351 3.92 -21.44 8.08
C ILE A 351 3.55 -22.58 9.01
N LEU A 352 3.10 -23.70 8.44
CA LEU A 352 2.71 -24.90 9.18
C LEU A 352 3.79 -25.96 9.02
N ASP A 353 4.20 -26.59 10.12
CA ASP A 353 4.83 -27.90 10.04
C ASP A 353 3.72 -28.93 9.78
N VAL A 354 3.82 -29.66 8.68
CA VAL A 354 2.82 -30.66 8.30
C VAL A 354 2.80 -31.82 9.30
N SER A 355 3.89 -32.05 10.05
CA SER A 355 3.87 -33.03 11.15
C SER A 355 2.95 -32.63 12.28
N ASP A 356 2.71 -31.34 12.50
CA ASP A 356 1.86 -30.83 13.59
C ASP A 356 0.36 -30.96 13.28
N LEU A 357 0.00 -31.36 12.05
CA LEU A 357 -1.39 -31.54 11.60
C LEU A 357 -1.91 -32.98 11.71
N LYS A 358 -1.03 -33.93 12.04
CA LYS A 358 -1.36 -35.36 12.21
C LYS A 358 -1.59 -35.67 13.68
#